data_AF-A0A8B3L645-F1
#
_entry.id   AF-A0A8B3L645-F1
#
_cell.length_a   1.000
_cell.length_b   1.000
_cell.length_c   1.000
_cell.angle_alpha   90.00
_cell.angle_beta   90.00
_cell.angle_gamma   90.00
#
_symmetry.space_group_name_H-M   'P 1'
#
loop_
_entity.id
_entity.type
_entity.pdbx_description
1 polymer ?
#
loop_
_entity_poly.entity_id
_entity_poly.type
_entity_poly.pdbx_seq_one_letter_code
_entity_poly.pdbx_strand_id
1 'polypeptide(L)'
;MSQTSHGIGGLSYDAKKRPWPAEFNVFLALVILVGAFELIGRVFLGDSFLFNTRDNVDAIFNEQRLQIIILQVSIVGIIAIGVTQVIICGGIDLSSG
;
A
#
# COMPACT_ATOMS: atom_id res chain seq x y z
N MET A 1 -12.18 -26.69 41.33
CA MET A 1 -11.75 -26.72 39.91
C MET A 1 -10.69 -25.65 39.72
N SER A 2 -9.45 -26.07 39.47
CA SER A 2 -8.24 -25.25 39.47
C SER A 2 -8.19 -24.33 38.25
N GLN A 3 -8.31 -23.01 38.46
CA GLN A 3 -8.01 -22.01 37.44
C GLN A 3 -6.54 -21.64 37.55
N THR A 4 -5.68 -22.36 36.84
CA THR A 4 -4.26 -22.06 36.71
C THR A 4 -4.09 -20.80 35.85
N SER A 5 -4.21 -19.62 36.48
CA SER A 5 -3.71 -18.38 35.90
C SER A 5 -2.19 -18.46 35.92
N HIS A 6 -1.61 -18.87 34.78
CA HIS A 6 -0.17 -18.97 34.62
C HIS A 6 0.39 -17.57 34.35
N GLY A 7 0.56 -16.79 35.42
CA GLY A 7 1.17 -15.46 35.40
C GLY A 7 2.19 -15.35 36.52
N ILE A 8 3.47 -15.51 36.19
CA ILE A 8 4.57 -15.15 37.09
C ILE A 8 4.57 -13.63 37.28
N GLY A 9 4.38 -13.15 38.51
CA GLY A 9 4.53 -11.73 38.87
C GLY A 9 3.26 -10.88 38.86
N GLY A 10 2.06 -11.46 38.99
CA GLY A 10 0.84 -10.67 39.22
C GLY A 10 0.23 -10.03 37.97
N LEU A 11 0.81 -10.26 36.79
CA LEU A 11 0.20 -9.90 35.51
C LEU A 11 -0.58 -11.10 34.97
N SER A 12 -1.91 -10.98 34.96
CA SER A 12 -2.78 -11.93 34.29
C SER A 12 -2.61 -11.77 32.78
N TYR A 13 -2.01 -12.76 32.12
CA TYR A 13 -1.92 -12.79 30.67
C TYR A 13 -3.32 -12.98 30.07
N ASP A 14 -3.93 -11.89 29.61
CA ASP A 14 -5.23 -11.92 28.92
C ASP A 14 -5.01 -12.30 27.45
N ALA A 15 -5.11 -13.60 27.15
CA ALA A 15 -4.95 -14.14 25.81
C ALA A 15 -5.95 -13.54 24.78
N LYS A 16 -7.02 -12.87 25.22
CA LYS A 16 -7.94 -12.15 24.32
C LYS A 16 -7.37 -10.85 23.76
N LYS A 17 -6.35 -10.25 24.40
CA LYS A 17 -5.71 -9.00 23.94
C LYS A 17 -4.47 -9.26 23.11
N ARG A 18 -4.50 -10.27 22.24
CA ARG A 18 -3.38 -10.53 21.33
C ARG A 18 -3.36 -9.42 20.27
N PRO A 19 -2.29 -8.60 20.19
CA PRO A 19 -2.20 -7.59 19.15
C PRO A 19 -2.09 -8.27 17.79
N TRP A 20 -2.78 -7.71 16.80
CA TRP A 20 -2.68 -8.18 15.42
C TRP A 20 -1.27 -7.95 14.88
N PRO A 21 -0.73 -8.85 14.04
CA PRO A 21 0.56 -8.62 13.39
C PRO A 21 0.54 -7.35 12.56
N ALA A 22 1.65 -6.59 12.58
CA ALA A 22 1.76 -5.35 11.81
C ALA A 22 1.54 -5.57 10.30
N GLU A 23 1.98 -6.71 9.77
CA GLU A 23 1.80 -7.12 8.38
C GLU A 23 0.32 -7.23 8.00
N PHE A 24 -0.53 -7.75 8.91
CA PHE A 24 -1.96 -7.83 8.66
C PHE A 24 -2.59 -6.43 8.59
N ASN A 25 -2.10 -5.50 9.40
CA ASN A 25 -2.56 -4.11 9.37
C ASN A 25 -2.24 -3.44 8.02
N VAL A 26 -1.05 -3.68 7.48
CA VAL A 26 -0.64 -3.19 6.15
C VAL A 26 -1.48 -3.85 5.05
N PHE A 27 -1.66 -5.18 5.11
CA PHE A 27 -2.48 -5.89 4.15
C PHE A 27 -3.93 -5.38 4.13
N LEU A 28 -4.53 -5.19 5.31
CA LEU A 28 -5.88 -4.65 5.44
C LEU A 28 -5.98 -3.22 4.88
N ALA A 29 -4.97 -2.38 5.14
CA ALA A 29 -4.91 -1.03 4.58
C ALA A 29 -4.87 -1.06 3.04
N LEU A 30 -4.12 -1.98 2.42
CA LEU A 30 -4.08 -2.15 0.97
C LEU A 30 -5.45 -2.57 0.40
N VAL A 31 -6.13 -3.51 1.05
CA VAL A 31 -7.47 -3.96 0.62
C VAL A 31 -8.48 -2.82 0.70
N ILE A 32 -8.49 -2.06 1.80
CA ILE A 32 -9.37 -0.90 1.97
C ILE A 32 -9.09 0.15 0.91
N LEU A 33 -7.82 0.42 0.61
CA LEU A 33 -7.41 1.39 -0.39
C LEU A 33 -7.91 1.00 -1.79
N VAL A 34 -7.71 -0.26 -2.19
CA VAL A 34 -8.23 -0.77 -3.47
C VAL A 34 -9.75 -0.64 -3.51
N GLY A 35 -10.46 -1.07 -2.46
CA GLY A 35 -11.92 -0.97 -2.40
C GLY A 35 -12.43 0.47 -2.49
N ALA A 36 -11.78 1.41 -1.82
CA ALA A 36 -12.15 2.83 -1.84
C ALA A 36 -11.95 3.45 -3.23
N PHE A 37 -10.77 3.26 -3.85
CA PHE A 37 -10.50 3.78 -5.18
C PHE A 37 -11.35 3.11 -6.26
N GLU A 38 -11.66 1.83 -6.11
CA GLU A 38 -12.56 1.10 -7.00
C GLU A 38 -13.98 1.65 -6.91
N LEU A 39 -14.51 1.86 -5.70
CA LEU A 39 -15.85 2.42 -5.50
C LEU A 39 -15.96 3.85 -6.04
N ILE A 40 -14.95 4.69 -5.74
CA ILE A 40 -14.91 6.08 -6.22
C ILE A 40 -14.80 6.10 -7.75
N GLY A 41 -13.90 5.30 -8.33
CA GLY A 41 -13.75 5.19 -9.78
C GLY A 41 -15.05 4.79 -10.44
N ARG A 42 -15.70 3.75 -9.93
CA ARG A 42 -16.91 3.20 -10.52
C ARG A 42 -18.10 4.14 -10.43
N VAL A 43 -18.28 4.84 -9.31
CA VAL A 43 -19.43 5.74 -9.09
C VAL A 43 -19.26 7.10 -9.77
N PHE A 44 -18.06 7.70 -9.68
CA PHE A 44 -17.85 9.08 -10.13
C PHE A 44 -17.25 9.20 -11.52
N LEU A 45 -16.41 8.23 -11.93
CA LEU A 45 -15.67 8.28 -13.19
C LEU A 45 -16.20 7.28 -14.23
N GLY A 46 -17.06 6.34 -13.81
CA GLY A 46 -17.56 5.26 -14.66
C GLY A 46 -16.47 4.28 -15.08
N ASP A 47 -15.29 4.31 -14.43
CA ASP A 47 -14.11 3.52 -14.77
C ASP A 47 -13.56 2.84 -13.52
N SER A 48 -12.95 1.67 -13.68
CA SER A 48 -12.52 0.83 -12.56
C SER A 48 -11.03 0.93 -12.32
N PHE A 49 -10.63 1.07 -11.04
CA PHE A 49 -9.26 1.34 -10.63
C PHE A 49 -8.33 0.16 -10.91
N LEU A 50 -8.72 -1.02 -10.43
CA LEU A 50 -7.92 -2.23 -10.53
C LEU A 50 -8.59 -3.26 -11.43
N PHE A 51 -9.91 -3.41 -11.35
CA PHE A 51 -10.64 -4.38 -12.14
C PHE A 51 -11.02 -3.83 -13.52
N ASN A 52 -11.18 -4.73 -14.47
CA ASN A 52 -11.71 -4.38 -15.78
C ASN A 52 -13.24 -4.45 -15.76
N THR A 53 -13.91 -3.42 -16.26
CA THR A 53 -15.38 -3.35 -16.34
C THR A 53 -15.87 -3.28 -17.79
N ARG A 54 -14.98 -3.58 -18.74
CA ARG A 54 -15.22 -3.44 -20.17
C ARG A 54 -15.58 -4.80 -20.77
N ASP A 55 -16.77 -4.91 -21.37
CA ASP A 55 -17.34 -6.18 -21.84
C ASP A 55 -16.56 -6.87 -22.99
N ASN A 56 -15.55 -6.21 -23.57
CA ASN A 56 -14.81 -6.68 -24.75
C ASN A 56 -13.38 -7.14 -24.43
N VAL A 57 -13.04 -7.33 -23.15
CA VAL A 57 -11.68 -7.71 -22.74
C VAL A 57 -11.76 -8.80 -21.67
N ASP A 58 -11.21 -9.99 -21.97
CA ASP A 58 -11.22 -11.16 -21.07
C ASP A 58 -10.29 -11.02 -19.85
N ALA A 59 -9.57 -9.90 -19.71
CA ALA A 59 -8.66 -9.66 -18.59
C ALA A 59 -9.42 -9.19 -17.35
N ILE A 60 -9.17 -9.84 -16.20
CA ILE A 60 -9.76 -9.49 -14.90
C ILE A 60 -9.31 -8.09 -14.44
N PHE A 61 -8.09 -7.67 -14.80
CA PHE A 61 -7.48 -6.42 -14.37
C PHE A 61 -7.41 -5.38 -15.49
N ASN A 62 -7.39 -4.11 -15.10
CA ASN A 62 -7.18 -2.99 -16.02
C ASN A 62 -5.69 -2.87 -16.39
N GLU A 63 -5.23 -3.75 -17.28
CA GLU A 63 -3.80 -3.87 -17.64
C GLU A 63 -3.20 -2.56 -18.15
N GLN A 64 -3.92 -1.80 -18.98
CA GLN A 64 -3.43 -0.52 -19.49
C GLN A 64 -3.17 0.49 -18.36
N ARG A 65 -4.12 0.67 -17.43
CA ARG A 65 -3.91 1.58 -16.29
C ARG A 65 -2.82 1.09 -15.37
N LEU A 66 -2.77 -0.21 -15.09
CA LEU A 66 -1.74 -0.78 -14.22
C LEU A 66 -0.34 -0.61 -14.83
N GLN A 67 -0.19 -0.85 -16.13
CA GLN A 67 1.06 -0.59 -16.86
C GLN A 67 1.46 0.88 -16.77
N ILE A 68 0.54 1.81 -16.96
CA ILE A 68 0.83 3.26 -16.84
C ILE A 68 1.27 3.61 -15.42
N ILE A 69 0.60 3.08 -14.38
CA ILE A 69 0.98 3.32 -12.98
C ILE A 69 2.40 2.80 -12.70
N ILE A 70 2.70 1.57 -13.12
CA ILE A 70 4.02 0.96 -12.94
C ILE A 70 5.09 1.73 -13.72
N LEU A 71 4.80 2.09 -14.97
CA LEU A 71 5.68 2.87 -15.82
C LEU A 71 5.97 4.23 -15.17
N GLN A 72 4.95 4.91 -14.67
CA GLN A 72 5.09 6.22 -14.03
C GLN A 72 5.96 6.15 -12.77
N VAL A 73 5.71 5.18 -11.88
CA VAL A 73 6.53 5.00 -10.67
C VAL A 73 7.96 4.62 -11.04
N SER A 74 8.16 3.80 -12.07
CA SER A 74 9.49 3.46 -12.60
C SER A 74 10.22 4.70 -13.14
N ILE A 75 9.54 5.55 -13.91
CA ILE A 75 10.11 6.80 -14.44
C ILE A 75 10.54 7.72 -13.31
N VAL A 76 9.68 7.93 -12.30
CA VAL A 76 10.01 8.75 -11.12
C VAL A 76 11.21 8.18 -10.39
N GLY A 77 11.29 6.86 -10.22
CA GLY A 77 12.43 6.19 -9.59
C GLY A 77 13.74 6.38 -10.35
N ILE A 78 13.74 6.21 -11.67
CA ILE A 78 14.93 6.39 -12.52
C ILE A 78 15.38 7.85 -12.49
N ILE A 79 14.45 8.81 -12.56
CA ILE A 79 14.75 10.24 -12.46
C ILE A 79 15.35 10.56 -11.08
N ALA A 80 14.80 10.01 -9.99
CA ALA A 80 15.32 10.23 -8.65
C ALA A 80 16.78 9.77 -8.50
N ILE A 81 17.15 8.65 -9.13
CA ILE A 81 18.55 8.20 -9.19
C ILE A 81 19.42 9.20 -9.95
N GLY A 82 19.00 9.63 -11.14
CA GLY A 82 19.74 10.61 -11.94
C GLY A 82 19.92 11.96 -11.23
N VAL A 83 18.85 12.46 -10.60
CA VAL A 83 18.86 13.70 -9.82
C VAL A 83 19.83 13.62 -8.65
N THR A 84 19.89 12.48 -7.96
CA THR A 84 20.88 12.26 -6.87
C THR A 84 22.31 12.39 -7.37
N GLN A 85 22.62 11.86 -8.57
CA GLN A 85 23.95 12.01 -9.16
C GLN A 85 24.26 13.47 -9.54
N VAL A 86 23.29 14.21 -10.08
CA VAL A 86 23.46 15.63 -10.41
C VAL A 86 23.69 16.47 -9.15
N ILE A 87 23.00 16.17 -8.05
CA ILE A 87 23.19 16.84 -6.75
C ILE A 87 24.63 16.63 -6.25
N ILE A 88 25.09 15.37 -6.24
CA ILE A 88 26.42 15.01 -5.73
C ILE A 88 27.53 15.57 -6.62
N CYS A 89 27.44 15.37 -7.94
CA CYS A 89 28.47 15.82 -8.87
C CYS A 89 28.47 17.33 -9.09
N GLY A 90 27.30 17.98 -9.00
CA GLY A 90 27.14 19.42 -9.16
C GLY A 90 27.38 20.22 -7.87
N GLY A 91 27.53 19.56 -6.71
CA GLY A 91 27.61 20.23 -5.42
C GLY A 91 26.38 21.09 -5.10
N ILE A 92 25.22 20.73 -5.64
CA ILE A 92 23.97 21.50 -5.51
C ILE A 92 23.39 21.21 -4.13
N ASP A 93 23.40 22.19 -3.24
CA ASP A 93 22.72 22.07 -1.96
C ASP A 93 21.21 22.30 -2.13
N LEU A 94 20.42 21.33 -1.70
CA LEU A 94 18.96 21.41 -1.65
C LEU A 94 18.45 21.63 -0.22
N SER A 95 19.37 21.78 0.75
CA SER A 95 18.98 22.23 2.08
C SER A 95 18.32 23.60 1.96
N SER A 96 17.12 23.74 2.52
CA SER A 96 16.41 25.01 2.58
C SER A 96 17.09 25.90 3.63
N GLY A 97 18.18 26.56 3.24
CA GLY A 97 18.80 27.64 4.01
C GLY A 97 17.89 28.85 4.15
#